data_AF-A0A3M1YPE5-F1
#
_entry.id   AF-A0A3M1YPE5-F1
#
_cell.length_a   1.000
_cell.length_b   1.000
_cell.length_c   1.000
_cell.angle_alpha   90.00
_cell.angle_beta   90.00
_cell.angle_gamma   90.00
#
_symmetry.space_group_name_H-M   'P 1'
#
loop_
_entity.id
_entity.type
_entity.pdbx_description
1 polymer ?
#
loop_
_entity_poly.entity_id
_entity_poly.type
_entity_poly.pdbx_seq_one_letter_code
_entity_poly.pdbx_strand_id
1 'polypeptide(L)' 'MADLNTRIREHIAYAYQNAPAIKTIMDNAGVTPKDIQTVDDLAKIPVTHKDDLVRMHEENPPFG' A
#
# COMPACT_ATOMS: atom_id res chain seq x y z
N MET A 1 -12.99 8.64 -20.00
CA MET A 1 -11.99 8.87 -18.93
C MET A 1 -12.30 7.88 -17.82
N ALA A 2 -11.35 7.05 -17.40
CA ALA A 2 -11.56 6.14 -16.27
C ALA A 2 -11.76 6.95 -14.99
N ASP A 3 -12.81 6.61 -14.25
CA ASP A 3 -13.15 7.21 -12.96
C ASP A 3 -12.00 7.03 -11.96
N LEU A 4 -11.69 8.08 -11.19
CA LEU A 4 -10.54 8.13 -10.27
C LEU A 4 -10.58 6.99 -9.24
N ASN A 5 -11.78 6.66 -8.73
CA ASN A 5 -11.95 5.58 -7.75
C ASN A 5 -11.65 4.21 -8.35
N THR A 6 -12.01 4.00 -9.62
CA THR A 6 -11.66 2.76 -10.32
C THR A 6 -10.15 2.59 -10.44
N ARG A 7 -9.43 3.64 -10.79
CA ARG A 7 -7.95 3.61 -10.88
C ARG A 7 -7.30 3.35 -9.53
N ILE A 8 -7.83 3.91 -8.44
CA ILE A 8 -7.31 3.69 -7.09
C ILE A 8 -7.45 2.23 -6.69
N ARG A 9 -8.63 1.63 -6.91
CA ARG A 9 -8.86 0.21 -6.59
C ARG A 9 -7.90 -0.70 -7.33
N GLU A 10 -7.66 -0.45 -8.60
CA GLU A 10 -6.68 -1.19 -9.41
C GLU A 10 -5.25 -1.04 -8.87
N HIS A 11 -4.83 0.18 -8.54
CA HIS A 11 -3.48 0.43 -8.00
C HIS A 11 -3.29 -0.23 -6.63
N ILE A 12 -4.26 -0.13 -5.74
CA ILE A 12 -4.17 -0.74 -4.41
C ILE A 12 -4.15 -2.26 -4.50
N ALA A 13 -5.00 -2.86 -5.33
CA ALA A 13 -4.98 -4.30 -5.57
C ALA A 13 -3.65 -4.75 -6.16
N TYR A 14 -3.11 -4.02 -7.14
CA TYR A 14 -1.81 -4.31 -7.74
C TYR A 14 -0.67 -4.19 -6.73
N ALA A 15 -0.63 -3.10 -5.95
CA ALA A 15 0.40 -2.87 -4.94
C ALA A 15 0.36 -3.94 -3.84
N TYR A 16 -0.82 -4.29 -3.34
CA TYR A 16 -0.98 -5.32 -2.32
C TYR A 16 -0.53 -6.71 -2.82
N GLN A 17 -0.71 -7.01 -4.10
CA GLN A 17 -0.29 -8.29 -4.68
C GLN A 17 1.21 -8.34 -5.00
N ASN A 18 1.80 -7.24 -5.44
CA ASN A 18 3.16 -7.22 -6.01
C ASN A 18 4.22 -6.60 -5.10
N ALA A 19 3.84 -5.84 -4.06
CA ALA A 19 4.76 -5.19 -3.14
C ALA A 19 4.61 -5.77 -1.71
N PRO A 20 5.50 -6.68 -1.29
CA PRO A 20 5.45 -7.29 0.04
C PRO A 20 5.46 -6.29 1.20
N ALA A 21 6.20 -5.18 1.06
CA ALA A 21 6.23 -4.10 2.05
C ALA A 21 4.85 -3.45 2.20
N ILE A 22 4.19 -3.11 1.08
CA ILE A 22 2.85 -2.51 1.09
C ILE A 22 1.84 -3.48 1.69
N LYS A 23 1.90 -4.76 1.31
CA LYS A 23 1.07 -5.80 1.91
C LYS A 23 1.23 -5.84 3.43
N THR A 24 2.47 -5.85 3.92
CA THR A 24 2.77 -5.88 5.36
C THR A 24 2.24 -4.64 6.08
N ILE A 25 2.40 -3.46 5.49
CA ILE A 25 1.88 -2.20 6.04
C ILE A 25 0.35 -2.24 6.15
N MET A 26 -0.33 -2.69 5.08
CA MET A 26 -1.78 -2.81 5.05
C MET A 26 -2.29 -3.87 6.03
N ASP A 27 -1.65 -5.03 6.09
CA ASP A 27 -1.97 -6.12 7.01
C ASP A 27 -1.80 -5.68 8.47
N ASN A 28 -0.71 -4.98 8.80
CA ASN A 28 -0.45 -4.43 10.13
C ASN A 28 -1.47 -3.37 10.54
N ALA A 29 -2.02 -2.63 9.57
CA ALA A 29 -3.10 -1.68 9.79
C ALA A 29 -4.48 -2.34 9.84
N GLY A 30 -4.59 -3.65 9.55
CA GLY A 30 -5.85 -4.36 9.45
C GLY A 30 -6.72 -3.93 8.26
N VAL A 31 -6.09 -3.38 7.22
CA VAL A 31 -6.78 -2.86 6.02
C VAL A 31 -6.54 -3.78 4.84
N THR A 32 -7.61 -4.15 4.14
CA THR A 32 -7.51 -4.93 2.90
C THR A 32 -7.82 -4.07 1.68
N PRO A 33 -7.44 -4.48 0.46
CA PRO A 33 -7.82 -3.78 -0.76
C PRO A 33 -9.34 -3.60 -0.94
N LYS A 34 -10.16 -4.45 -0.29
CA LYS A 34 -11.62 -4.33 -0.33
C LYS A 34 -12.13 -3.15 0.49
N ASP A 35 -11.37 -2.71 1.49
CA ASP A 35 -11.71 -1.59 2.36
C ASP A 35 -11.41 -0.22 1.74
N ILE A 36 -10.76 -0.22 0.56
CA ILE A 36 -10.42 0.97 -0.22
C ILE A 36 -11.26 0.99 -1.49
N GLN A 37 -12.37 1.74 -1.48
CA GLN A 37 -13.25 1.90 -2.64
C GLN A 37 -13.16 3.28 -3.27
N THR A 38 -12.76 4.28 -2.49
CA THR A 38 -12.74 5.70 -2.87
C THR A 38 -11.41 6.35 -2.47
N VAL A 39 -11.18 7.58 -2.96
CA VAL A 39 -10.03 8.41 -2.55
C VAL A 39 -9.98 8.59 -1.03
N ASP A 40 -11.13 8.80 -0.39
CA ASP A 40 -11.21 9.09 1.06
C ASP A 40 -10.78 7.89 1.90
N ASP A 41 -10.97 6.67 1.38
CA ASP A 41 -10.56 5.45 2.08
C ASP A 41 -9.02 5.32 2.18
N LEU A 42 -8.25 6.01 1.34
CA LEU A 42 -6.79 6.01 1.42
C LEU A 42 -6.28 6.50 2.78
N ALA A 43 -7.06 7.31 3.50
CA ALA A 43 -6.74 7.74 4.86
C ALA A 43 -6.66 6.59 5.88
N LYS A 44 -7.19 5.41 5.56
CA LYS A 44 -7.07 4.20 6.38
C LYS A 44 -5.69 3.56 6.32
N ILE A 45 -4.92 3.84 5.26
CA ILE A 45 -3.55 3.33 5.12
C ILE A 45 -2.62 4.23 5.92
N PRO A 46 -1.84 3.69 6.88
CA PRO A 46 -0.92 4.50 7.66
C PRO A 46 0.16 5.10 6.76
N VAL A 47 0.56 6.34 7.08
CA VAL A 47 1.66 7.00 6.38
C VAL A 47 2.96 6.30 6.74
N THR A 48 3.71 5.84 5.74
CA THR A 48 5.04 5.28 5.93
C THR A 48 6.05 6.38 6.25
N HIS A 49 6.75 6.24 7.37
CA HIS A 49 7.85 7.13 7.70
C HIS A 49 9.10 6.75 6.89
N LYS A 50 9.92 7.75 6.58
CA LYS A 50 11.14 7.55 5.78
C LYS A 50 12.11 6.55 6.43
N ASP A 51 12.14 6.52 7.76
CA ASP A 51 13.00 5.61 8.53
C ASP A 51 12.56 4.15 8.39
N ASP A 52 11.25 3.90 8.27
CA ASP A 52 10.70 2.56 8.02
C ASP A 52 11.07 2.06 6.63
N LEU A 53 11.10 2.98 5.64
CA LEU A 53 11.53 2.64 4.29
C LEU A 53 12.98 2.19 4.25
N VAL A 54 13.89 2.86 4.99
CA VAL A 54 15.30 2.46 5.06
C VAL A 54 15.44 1.06 5.67
N ARG A 55 14.71 0.75 6.74
CA ARG A 55 14.73 -0.59 7.36
C ARG A 55 14.19 -1.67 6.43
N MET A 56 13.06 -1.42 5.78
CA MET A 56 12.45 -2.37 4.83
C MET A 56 13.35 -2.63 3.62
N HIS A 57 14.10 -1.61 3.21
CA HIS A 57 15.15 -1.70 2.22
C HIS A 57 16.23 -2.65 2.80
N GLU A 58 16.90 -2.32 3.91
CA GLU A 58 18.03 -3.09 4.45
C GLU A 58 17.72 -4.59 4.67
N GLU A 59 16.48 -4.94 5.01
CA GLU A 59 16.00 -6.30 5.22
C GLU A 59 15.80 -7.13 3.91
N ASN A 60 15.73 -6.49 2.73
CA ASN A 60 15.42 -7.13 1.45
C ASN A 60 16.34 -6.69 0.27
N PRO A 61 17.62 -7.11 0.22
CA PRO A 61 18.50 -6.89 -0.93
C PRO A 61 17.99 -7.59 -2.21
N PRO A 62 18.28 -7.11 -3.45
CA PRO A 62 19.36 -6.19 -3.86
C PRO A 62 18.96 -4.72 -3.99
N PHE A 63 17.69 -4.41 -3.77
CA PHE A 63 17.21 -3.04 -3.64
C PHE A 63 16.67 -2.90 -2.24
N GLY A 64 17.65 -3.01 -1.33
CA GLY A 64 17.60 -2.77 0.08
C GLY A 64 18.54 -1.67 0.52
#